data_AF-A0A1F9LKX9-F1
#
_entry.id   AF-A0A1F9LKX9-F1
#
_cell.length_a   1.000
_cell.length_b   1.000
_cell.length_c   1.000
_cell.angle_alpha   90.00
_cell.angle_beta   90.00
_cell.angle_gamma   90.00
#
_symmetry.space_group_name_H-M   'P 1'
#
loop_
_entity.id
_entity.type
_entity.pdbx_description
1 polymer ?
#
loop_
_entity_poly.entity_id
_entity_poly.type
_entity_poly.pdbx_seq_one_letter_code
_entity_poly.pdbx_strand_id
1 'polypeptide(L)'
;MKISGIIWLPEIVEKISRKHRVEQDEVRDILKTSLDFRFVEKGHQKGENVYSGMGQTSAGRYLVVFLVRKKSQQALILSAREMTHSERRRYEKK
;
A
#
# COMPACT_ATOMS: atom_id res chain seq x y z
N MET A 1 0.10 -12.70 -0.40
CA MET A 1 1.51 -12.36 -0.10
C MET A 1 1.67 -12.28 1.41
N LYS A 2 2.72 -12.86 2.01
CA LYS A 2 2.98 -12.70 3.46
C LYS A 2 3.90 -11.50 3.69
N ILE A 3 3.47 -10.55 4.53
CA ILE A 3 4.26 -9.40 4.99
C ILE A 3 4.60 -9.65 6.45
N SER A 4 5.88 -9.72 6.79
CA SER A 4 6.36 -9.99 8.15
C SER A 4 6.52 -8.72 9.00
N GLY A 5 6.54 -7.55 8.35
CA GLY A 5 6.67 -6.26 9.01
C GLY A 5 6.59 -5.10 8.02
N ILE A 6 6.47 -3.88 8.54
CA ILE A 6 6.36 -2.65 7.74
C ILE A 6 7.54 -1.75 8.07
N ILE A 7 8.19 -1.22 7.04
CA ILE A 7 9.25 -0.22 7.15
C ILE A 7 8.65 1.13 6.79
N TRP A 8 8.77 2.07 7.71
CA TRP A 8 8.28 3.43 7.57
C TRP A 8 9.45 4.40 7.47
N LEU A 9 9.49 5.18 6.39
CA LEU A 9 10.37 6.33 6.29
C LEU A 9 9.61 7.56 6.83
N PRO A 10 10.14 8.29 7.83
CA PRO A 10 9.42 9.42 8.44
C PRO A 10 8.93 10.45 7.43
N GLU A 11 9.77 10.78 6.44
CA GLU A 11 9.44 11.71 5.35
C GLU A 11 8.25 11.24 4.50
N ILE A 12 8.11 9.92 4.30
CA ILE A 12 6.99 9.33 3.55
C ILE A 12 5.73 9.36 4.40
N VAL A 13 5.83 9.04 5.69
CA VAL A 13 4.70 9.10 6.62
C VAL A 13 4.12 10.52 6.66
N GLU A 14 4.99 11.52 6.86
CA GLU A 14 4.59 12.92 6.89
C GLU A 14 3.96 13.35 5.55
N LYS A 15 4.60 13.00 4.43
CA LYS A 15 4.08 13.30 3.08
C LYS A 15 2.71 12.69 2.85
N ILE A 16 2.49 11.43 3.26
CA ILE A 16 1.21 10.74 3.07
C ILE A 16 0.13 11.38 3.93
N SER A 17 0.38 11.61 5.22
CA SER A 17 -0.60 12.25 6.11
C SER A 17 -0.96 13.64 5.60
N ARG A 18 0.03 14.47 5.26
CA ARG A 18 -0.20 15.83 4.75
C ARG A 18 -0.92 15.89 3.40
N LYS A 19 -0.55 15.04 2.44
CA LYS A 19 -1.09 15.11 1.06
C LYS A 19 -2.37 14.32 0.87
N HIS A 20 -2.53 13.22 1.60
CA HIS A 20 -3.60 12.26 1.36
C HIS A 20 -4.47 12.00 2.59
N ARG A 21 -4.12 12.56 3.76
CA ARG A 21 -4.83 12.33 5.03
C ARG A 21 -5.02 10.83 5.28
N VAL A 22 -3.96 10.08 5.03
CA VAL A 22 -3.91 8.64 5.28
C VAL A 22 -2.99 8.40 6.46
N GLU A 23 -3.51 7.71 7.46
CA GLU A 23 -2.77 7.35 8.65
C GLU A 23 -2.08 5.99 8.52
N GLN A 24 -1.05 5.75 9.34
CA GLN A 24 -0.31 4.49 9.28
C GLN A 24 -1.19 3.27 9.60
N ASP A 25 -2.19 3.43 10.47
CA ASP A 25 -3.11 2.35 10.83
C ASP A 25 -4.04 1.97 9.68
N GLU A 26 -4.46 2.93 8.87
CA GLU A 26 -5.22 2.63 7.65
C GLU A 26 -4.38 1.81 6.66
N VAL A 27 -3.09 2.15 6.51
CA VAL A 27 -2.17 1.36 5.69
C VAL A 27 -2.00 -0.05 6.26
N ARG A 28 -1.88 -0.19 7.59
CA ARG A 28 -1.82 -1.51 8.25
C ARG A 28 -3.08 -2.32 7.97
N ASP A 29 -4.26 -1.71 8.04
CA ASP A 29 -5.53 -2.34 7.70
C ASP A 29 -5.50 -2.87 6.28
N ILE A 30 -5.12 -2.03 5.30
CA ILE A 30 -5.00 -2.47 3.90
C ILE A 30 -4.02 -3.63 3.77
N LEU A 31 -2.84 -3.59 4.38
CA LEU A 31 -1.86 -4.66 4.22
C LEU A 31 -2.29 -5.98 4.86
N LYS A 32 -3.14 -5.92 5.90
CA LYS A 32 -3.73 -7.11 6.55
C LYS A 32 -4.88 -7.70 5.74
N THR A 33 -5.74 -6.85 5.17
CA THR A 33 -6.98 -7.28 4.49
C THR A 33 -6.81 -7.45 2.98
N SER A 34 -5.77 -6.86 2.39
CA SER A 34 -5.58 -6.92 0.94
C SER A 34 -5.25 -8.34 0.50
N LEU A 35 -6.22 -8.95 -0.17
CA LEU A 35 -6.10 -10.23 -0.85
C LEU A 35 -5.29 -10.13 -2.16
N ASP A 36 -5.11 -8.91 -2.68
CA ASP A 36 -4.60 -8.65 -4.03
C ASP A 36 -3.47 -7.63 -4.06
N PHE A 37 -2.25 -8.13 -3.94
CA PHE A 37 -1.06 -7.34 -4.26
C PHE A 37 -0.77 -7.44 -5.75
N ARG A 38 -0.80 -6.30 -6.44
CA ARG A 38 -0.51 -6.22 -7.88
C ARG A 38 0.89 -5.68 -8.11
N PHE A 39 1.64 -6.36 -8.96
CA PHE A 39 2.91 -5.86 -9.46
C PHE A 39 2.68 -4.55 -10.22
N VAL A 40 3.50 -3.54 -9.92
CA VAL A 40 3.48 -2.23 -10.60
C VAL A 40 4.69 -2.14 -11.52
N GLU A 41 5.89 -2.24 -10.94
CA GLU A 41 7.15 -2.14 -11.69
C GLU A 41 8.31 -2.80 -10.94
N LYS A 42 9.45 -2.95 -11.63
CA LYS A 42 10.70 -3.36 -11.00
C LYS A 42 11.23 -2.18 -10.17
N GLY A 43 11.64 -2.42 -8.93
CA GLY A 43 12.32 -1.39 -8.16
C GLY A 43 13.80 -1.29 -8.52
N HIS A 44 14.50 -0.36 -7.85
CA HIS A 44 15.90 -0.05 -8.14
C HIS A 44 16.86 -1.23 -7.87
N GLN A 45 16.52 -2.12 -6.94
CA GLN A 45 17.35 -3.28 -6.60
C GLN A 45 16.77 -4.58 -7.16
N LYS A 46 17.63 -5.48 -7.65
CA LYS A 46 17.21 -6.77 -8.18
C LYS A 46 16.48 -7.60 -7.10
N GLY A 47 15.22 -7.90 -7.37
CA GLY A 47 14.34 -8.66 -6.48
C GLY A 47 13.53 -7.81 -5.51
N GLU A 48 13.66 -6.48 -5.57
CA GLU A 48 12.84 -5.53 -4.83
C GLU A 48 11.87 -4.85 -5.79
N ASN A 49 10.70 -5.45 -5.99
CA ASN A 49 9.70 -4.92 -6.91
C ASN A 49 8.69 -4.04 -6.17
N VAL A 50 8.12 -3.08 -6.92
CA VAL A 50 7.03 -2.24 -6.46
C VAL A 50 5.72 -2.97 -6.67
N TYR A 51 4.92 -3.02 -5.61
CA TYR A 51 3.57 -3.57 -5.59
C TYR A 51 2.58 -2.51 -5.14
N SER A 52 1.33 -2.69 -5.54
CA SER A 52 0.18 -1.98 -5.01
C SER A 52 -0.72 -2.95 -4.25
N GLY A 53 -1.11 -2.59 -3.03
CA GLY A 53 -2.17 -3.23 -2.25
C GLY A 53 -3.40 -2.35 -2.29
N MET A 54 -4.54 -2.91 -2.66
CA MET A 54 -5.83 -2.24 -2.68
C MET A 54 -6.74 -2.87 -1.62
N GLY A 55 -7.49 -2.05 -0.91
CA GLY A 55 -8.44 -2.53 0.08
C GLY A 55 -9.37 -1.45 0.61
N GLN A 56 -10.34 -1.89 1.41
CA GLN A 56 -11.19 -1.03 2.21
C GLN A 56 -10.70 -1.05 3.67
N THR A 57 -10.57 0.12 4.28
CA THR A 57 -10.24 0.25 5.72
C THR A 57 -11.43 -0.11 6.58
N SER A 58 -11.19 -0.35 7.87
CA SER A 58 -12.26 -0.55 8.86
C SER A 58 -13.27 0.61 8.92
N ALA A 59 -12.82 1.83 8.64
CA ALA A 59 -13.66 3.03 8.54
C ALA A 59 -14.39 3.19 7.18
N GLY A 60 -14.25 2.22 6.27
CA GLY A 60 -14.94 2.21 4.98
C GLY A 60 -14.25 2.98 3.85
N ARG A 61 -13.05 3.54 4.08
CA ARG A 61 -12.28 4.24 3.03
C ARG A 61 -11.59 3.26 2.09
N TYR A 62 -11.60 3.55 0.80
CA TYR A 62 -10.94 2.72 -0.21
C TYR A 62 -9.56 3.31 -0.52
N LEU A 63 -8.51 2.57 -0.15
CA LEU A 63 -7.14 3.05 -0.29
C LEU A 63 -6.31 2.15 -1.20
N VAL A 64 -5.37 2.76 -1.90
CA VAL A 64 -4.27 2.08 -2.60
C VAL A 64 -2.96 2.43 -1.91
N VAL A 65 -2.20 1.38 -1.56
CA VAL A 65 -0.89 1.46 -0.90
C VAL A 65 0.17 0.96 -1.85
N PHE A 66 1.17 1.79 -2.14
CA PHE A 66 2.34 1.43 -2.92
C PHE A 66 3.49 1.06 -1.99
N LEU A 67 4.10 -0.10 -2.24
CA LEU A 67 5.17 -0.63 -1.40
C LEU A 67 6.23 -1.35 -2.21
N VAL A 68 7.46 -1.37 -1.70
CA VAL A 68 8.50 -2.29 -2.15
C VAL A 68 8.49 -3.51 -1.25
N ARG A 69 8.44 -4.69 -1.86
CA ARG A 69 8.65 -5.93 -1.11
C ARG A 69 10.15 -6.17 -0.96
N LYS A 70 10.64 -6.07 0.27
CA LYS A 70 12.03 -6.41 0.62
C LYS A 70 12.22 -7.92 0.64
N LYS A 71 13.46 -8.38 0.45
CA LYS A 71 13.81 -9.81 0.51
C LYS A 71 13.48 -10.44 1.87
N SER A 72 13.51 -9.65 2.95
CA SER A 72 13.09 -10.00 4.32
C SER A 72 11.57 -10.17 4.51
N GLN A 73 10.78 -10.10 3.43
CA GLN A 73 9.31 -10.09 3.45
C GLN A 73 8.70 -8.86 4.14
N GLN A 74 9.49 -7.83 4.40
CA GLN A 74 8.99 -6.56 4.89
C GLN A 74 8.45 -5.69 3.74
N ALA A 75 7.43 -4.90 4.04
CA ALA A 75 6.88 -3.91 3.13
C ALA A 75 7.47 -2.54 3.44
N LEU A 76 8.27 -1.99 2.53
CA LEU A 76 8.70 -0.59 2.58
C LEU A 76 7.62 0.27 1.92
N ILE A 77 6.96 1.15 2.68
CA ILE A 77 5.90 1.99 2.14
C ILE A 77 6.49 3.13 1.33
N LEU A 78 5.98 3.31 0.10
CA LEU A 78 6.37 4.40 -0.79
C LEU A 78 5.32 5.51 -0.84
N SER A 79 4.04 5.13 -0.80
CA SER A 79 2.91 6.06 -0.86
C SER A 79 1.62 5.35 -0.45
N ALA A 80 0.64 6.09 0.03
CA ALA A 80 -0.72 5.63 0.21
C ALA A 80 -1.69 6.78 -0.08
N ARG A 81 -2.80 6.48 -0.75
CA ARG A 81 -3.83 7.47 -1.07
C ARG A 81 -5.18 6.80 -1.25
N GLU A 82 -6.23 7.61 -1.29
CA GLU A 82 -7.54 7.16 -1.74
C GLU A 82 -7.49 6.67 -3.18
N MET A 83 -8.26 5.60 -3.44
CA MET A 83 -8.46 5.12 -4.79
C MET A 83 -9.18 6.16 -5.63
N THR A 84 -8.77 6.28 -6.88
CA THR A 84 -9.56 6.95 -7.92
C THR A 84 -10.84 6.17 -8.18
N HIS A 85 -11.83 6.82 -8.80
CA HIS A 85 -13.09 6.18 -9.17
C HIS A 85 -12.87 4.92 -10.02
N SER A 86 -11.95 4.97 -10.99
CA SER A 86 -11.60 3.83 -11.85
C SER A 86 -10.92 2.69 -11.08
N GLU A 87 -10.03 3.00 -10.14
CA GLU A 87 -9.39 1.99 -9.29
C GLU A 87 -10.41 1.32 -8.37
N ARG A 88 -11.29 2.10 -7.75
CA ARG A 88 -12.37 1.58 -6.89
C ARG A 88 -13.31 0.68 -7.67
N ARG A 89 -13.79 1.13 -8.84
CA ARG A 89 -14.66 0.31 -9.71
C ARG A 89 -13.99 -1.01 -10.12
N ARG A 90 -12.67 -1.02 -10.31
CA ARG A 90 -11.92 -2.25 -10.61
C ARG A 90 -11.74 -3.13 -9.38
N TYR A 91 -11.62 -2.55 -8.19
CA TYR A 91 -11.54 -3.28 -6.93
C TYR A 91 -12.87 -3.97 -6.59
N GLU A 92 -14.00 -3.26 -6.72
CA GLU A 92 -15.34 -3.78 -6.41
C GLU A 92 -15.87 -4.82 -7.41
N LYS A 93 -15.25 -4.94 -8.60
CA LYS A 93 -15.59 -5.95 -9.61
C LYS A 93 -14.90 -7.30 -9.42
N LYS A 94 -14.04 -7.41 -8.42
CA LYS A 94 -13.36 -8.65 -8.04
C LYS A 94 -14.14 -9.35 -6.94
#